data_AF-A0A410WUG9-F1
#
_entry.id   AF-A0A410WUG9-F1
#
_cell.length_a   1.000
_cell.length_b   1.000
_cell.length_c   1.000
_cell.angle_alpha   90.00
_cell.angle_beta   90.00
_cell.angle_gamma   90.00
#
_symmetry.space_group_name_H-M   'P 1'
#
loop_
_entity.id
_entity.type
_entity.pdbx_description
1 polymer ?
#
loop_
_entity_poly.entity_id
_entity_poly.type
_entity_poly.pdbx_seq_one_letter_code
_entity_poly.pdbx_strand_id
1 'polypeptide(L)' 'MAKGGEELVKYITEQVVHYIETPRQVRKEARVRHKETRESWSVHWFGMIPLSVSMIIKAVRRRSKD' A
#
# COMPACT_ATOMS: atom_id res chain seq x y z
N MET A 1 28.62 21.80 -33.98
CA MET A 1 28.15 21.94 -32.59
C MET A 1 26.64 21.74 -32.59
N ALA A 2 26.18 20.50 -32.63
CA ALA A 2 24.74 20.15 -32.75
C ALA A 2 24.36 18.89 -31.96
N LYS A 3 25.17 18.51 -30.95
CA LYS A 3 24.98 17.25 -30.20
C LYS A 3 23.99 17.37 -29.04
N GLY A 4 23.82 18.57 -28.47
CA GLY A 4 23.01 18.75 -27.26
C GLY A 4 21.49 18.59 -27.46
N GLY A 5 20.97 18.86 -28.66
CA GLY A 5 19.55 18.69 -28.96
C GLY A 5 19.14 17.22 -29.12
N GLU A 6 19.92 16.45 -29.89
CA GLU A 6 19.68 15.02 -30.11
C GLU A 6 19.84 14.21 -28.82
N GLU A 7 20.82 14.57 -27.99
CA GLU A 7 21.08 13.91 -26.71
C GLU A 7 19.95 14.16 -25.70
N LEU A 8 19.35 15.36 -25.69
CA LEU A 8 18.19 15.69 -24.87
C LEU A 8 16.94 14.91 -25.34
N VAL A 9 16.68 14.86 -26.64
CA VAL A 9 15.55 14.11 -27.21
C VAL A 9 15.70 12.63 -26.88
N LYS A 10 16.90 12.06 -27.01
CA LYS A 10 17.19 10.67 -26.63
C LYS A 10 16.89 10.42 -25.16
N TYR A 11 17.41 11.25 -24.26
CA TYR A 11 17.19 11.11 -22.82
C TYR A 11 15.71 11.20 -22.44
N ILE A 12 14.99 12.19 -22.97
CA ILE A 12 13.55 12.35 -22.70
C ILE A 12 12.79 11.11 -23.19
N THR A 13 13.14 10.58 -24.36
CA THR A 13 12.49 9.39 -24.92
C THR A 13 12.75 8.16 -24.05
N GLU A 14 13.97 7.94 -23.59
CA GLU A 14 14.31 6.84 -22.67
C GLU A 14 13.50 6.90 -21.37
N GLN A 15 13.37 8.09 -20.77
CA GLN A 15 12.56 8.28 -19.55
C GLN A 15 11.06 8.03 -19.79
N VAL A 16 10.54 8.46 -20.95
CA VAL A 16 9.14 8.26 -21.33
C VAL A 16 8.84 6.77 -21.59
N VAL A 17 9.72 6.05 -22.31
CA VAL A 17 9.57 4.61 -22.55
C VAL A 17 9.58 3.84 -21.24
N HIS A 18 10.54 4.11 -20.36
CA HIS A 18 10.61 3.49 -19.03
C HIS A 18 9.34 3.76 -18.20
N TYR A 19 8.75 4.96 -18.33
CA TYR A 19 7.50 5.32 -17.66
C TYR A 19 6.26 4.64 -18.26
N ILE A 20 6.19 4.49 -19.60
CA ILE A 20 5.07 3.89 -20.34
C ILE A 20 5.05 2.36 -20.24
N GLU A 21 6.20 1.70 -20.11
CA GLU A 21 6.25 0.27 -19.80
C GLU A 21 5.80 -0.01 -18.37
N THR A 22 5.90 0.96 -17.47
CA THR A 22 5.65 0.79 -16.02
C THR A 22 4.44 1.55 -15.38
N PRO A 23 3.33 1.91 -16.05
CA PRO A 23 2.36 2.82 -15.45
C PRO A 23 1.21 2.13 -14.70
N ARG A 24 0.90 0.85 -14.97
CA ARG A 24 -0.25 0.16 -14.36
C ARG A 24 0.14 -0.83 -13.27
N GLN A 25 1.21 -1.59 -13.48
CA GLN A 25 1.71 -2.58 -12.52
C GLN A 25 2.18 -1.89 -11.23
N VAL A 26 3.07 -0.90 -11.34
CA VAL A 26 3.67 -0.23 -10.19
C VAL A 26 2.67 0.58 -9.37
N ARG A 27 1.69 1.24 -10.00
CA ARG A 27 0.64 1.94 -9.22
C ARG A 27 -0.22 0.98 -8.42
N LYS A 28 -0.50 -0.20 -8.98
CA LYS A 28 -1.29 -1.24 -8.31
C LYS A 28 -0.49 -1.89 -7.19
N GLU A 29 0.78 -2.20 -7.43
CA GLU A 29 1.70 -2.75 -6.43
C GLU A 29 2.00 -1.75 -5.31
N ALA A 30 2.26 -0.48 -5.62
CA ALA A 30 2.46 0.55 -4.60
C ALA A 30 1.20 0.73 -3.74
N ARG A 31 0.00 0.69 -4.34
CA ARG A 31 -1.26 0.77 -3.59
C ARG A 31 -1.50 -0.46 -2.72
N VAL A 32 -1.16 -1.66 -3.20
CA VAL A 32 -1.24 -2.91 -2.43
C VAL A 32 -0.23 -2.89 -1.28
N ARG A 33 1.03 -2.57 -1.55
CA ARG A 33 2.09 -2.43 -0.54
C ARG A 33 1.78 -1.35 0.49
N HIS A 34 1.23 -0.21 0.09
CA HIS A 34 0.78 0.82 1.03
C HIS A 34 -0.44 0.39 1.84
N LYS A 35 -1.32 -0.45 1.29
CA LYS A 35 -2.46 -1.00 2.04
C LYS A 35 -2.01 -2.08 3.03
N GLU A 36 -0.99 -2.86 2.68
CA GLU A 36 -0.39 -3.89 3.54
C GLU A 36 0.47 -3.29 4.65
N THR A 37 1.17 -2.18 4.38
CA THR A 37 2.03 -1.50 5.36
C THR A 37 1.31 -0.42 6.16
N ARG A 38 0.12 0.00 5.75
CA ARG A 38 -0.71 0.90 6.57
C ARG A 38 -1.34 0.11 7.69
N GLU A 39 -0.80 0.29 8.89
CA GLU A 39 -1.52 -0.04 10.11
C GLU A 39 -2.91 0.63 10.06
N SER A 40 -3.95 -0.16 10.35
CA SER A 40 -5.31 0.35 10.39
C SER A 40 -5.38 1.54 11.36
N TRP A 41 -6.13 2.59 11.03
CA TRP A 41 -6.33 3.74 11.94
C TRP A 41 -6.87 3.26 13.30
N SER A 42 -7.67 2.20 13.33
CA SER A 42 -8.13 1.59 14.56
C SER A 42 -6.99 1.04 15.44
N VAL A 43 -5.93 0.50 14.84
CA VAL A 43 -4.75 0.01 15.59
C VAL A 43 -3.96 1.18 16.15
N HIS A 44 -3.83 2.28 15.40
CA HIS A 44 -3.17 3.50 15.91
C HIS A 44 -3.88 4.10 17.13
N TRP A 45 -5.22 4.08 17.15
CA TRP A 45 -6.00 4.73 18.22
C TRP A 45 -6.36 3.81 19.39
N PHE A 46 -6.59 2.52 19.12
CA PHE A 46 -7.10 1.60 20.12
C PHE A 46 -6.16 0.41 20.37
N GLY A 47 -5.04 0.32 19.65
CA GLY A 47 -4.11 -0.82 19.74
C GLY A 47 -4.87 -2.15 19.60
N MET A 48 -4.68 -3.02 20.58
CA MET A 48 -5.29 -4.35 20.64
C MET A 48 -6.59 -4.42 21.45
N ILE A 49 -7.12 -3.29 21.92
CA ILE A 49 -8.32 -3.25 22.79
C ILE A 49 -9.53 -3.94 22.14
N PRO A 50 -9.91 -3.67 20.87
CA PRO A 50 -11.07 -4.32 20.26
C PRO A 50 -10.93 -5.85 20.20
N LEU A 51 -9.69 -6.35 20.03
CA LEU A 51 -9.42 -7.79 20.04
C LEU A 51 -9.68 -8.40 21.41
N SER A 52 -9.12 -7.81 22.47
CA SER A 52 -9.30 -8.29 23.85
C SER A 52 -10.77 -8.26 24.27
N VAL A 53 -11.49 -7.18 23.93
CA VAL A 53 -12.94 -7.07 24.16
C VAL A 53 -13.70 -8.18 23.43
N SER A 54 -13.36 -8.45 22.16
CA SER A 54 -14.01 -9.52 21.40
C SER A 54 -13.80 -10.91 22.01
N MET A 55 -12.62 -11.16 22.60
CA MET A 55 -12.30 -12.42 23.29
C MET A 55 -13.13 -12.57 24.56
N ILE A 56 -13.25 -11.51 25.36
CA ILE A 56 -14.07 -11.50 26.57
C ILE A 56 -15.54 -11.74 26.22
N ILE A 57 -16.08 -11.02 25.23
CA ILE A 57 -17.47 -11.20 24.77
C ILE A 57 -17.69 -12.64 24.30
N LYS A 58 -16.76 -13.21 23.52
CA LYS A 58 -16.83 -14.61 23.09
C LYS A 58 -16.81 -15.58 24.28
N ALA A 59 -15.98 -15.34 25.28
CA ALA A 59 -15.88 -16.18 26.47
C ALA A 59 -17.17 -16.15 27.30
N VAL A 60 -17.73 -14.96 27.53
CA VAL A 60 -19.01 -14.77 28.24
C VAL A 60 -20.15 -15.43 27.47
N ARG A 61 -20.18 -15.27 26.14
CA ARG A 61 -21.21 -15.89 25.29
C ARG A 61 -21.12 -17.42 25.25
N ARG A 62 -19.92 -18.00 25.32
CA ARG A 62 -19.75 -19.46 25.42
C ARG A 62 -20.29 -19.98 26.75
N ARG A 63 -19.94 -19.32 27.87
CA ARG A 63 -20.41 -19.69 29.21
C ARG A 63 -21.93 -19.64 29.37
N SER A 64 -22.62 -18.75 28.68
CA SER A 64 -24.09 -18.66 28.70
C SER A 64 -24.79 -19.76 27.89
N LYS A 65 -24.06 -20.52 27.08
CA LYS A 65 -24.59 -21.61 26.23
C LYS A 65 -24.40 -22.99 26.84
N ASP A 66 -23.63 -23.09 27.92
CA ASP A 66 -23.46 -24.27 28.78
C ASP A 66 -24.41 -24.15 29.99
#